data_AF-A0A957YF23-F1
#
_entry.id   AF-A0A957YF23-F1
#
_cell.length_a   1.000
_cell.length_b   1.000
_cell.length_c   1.000
_cell.angle_alpha   90.00
_cell.angle_beta   90.00
_cell.angle_gamma   90.00
#
_symmetry.space_group_name_H-M   'P 1'
#
loop_
_entity.id
_entity.type
_entity.pdbx_description
1 polymer ?
#
loop_
_entity_poly.entity_id
_entity_poly.type
_entity_poly.pdbx_seq_one_letter_code
_entity_poly.pdbx_strand_id
1 'polypeptide(L)'
;TKGCIKVAQMQRRRLRYLLTSQGIAEKTRLTGEFLKASLKWYRITREDSKRYLKQVKQAGYDTVRIEGDGDLAEIIYLSCLEAGIKVQNEADDTYPVFRIENWRMVVAWPPSSSTSNVNNSSSTKI
;
A
#
# COMPACT_ATOMS: atom_id res chain seq x y z
N THR A 1 -27.61 -35.74 21.57
CA THR A 1 -26.80 -34.53 21.84
C THR A 1 -25.52 -34.91 22.59
N LYS A 2 -24.42 -35.18 21.87
CA LYS A 2 -23.10 -35.43 22.47
C LYS A 2 -22.03 -34.76 21.60
N GLY A 3 -21.64 -33.53 21.92
CA GLY A 3 -20.77 -32.75 21.04
C GLY A 3 -20.00 -31.57 21.64
N CYS A 4 -19.84 -31.44 22.96
CA CYS A 4 -19.26 -30.21 23.53
C CYS A 4 -18.25 -30.39 24.68
N ILE A 5 -17.55 -31.54 24.77
CA ILE A 5 -16.64 -31.81 25.90
C ILE A 5 -15.16 -31.83 25.47
N LYS A 6 -14.83 -32.25 24.24
CA LYS A 6 -13.44 -32.31 23.76
C LYS A 6 -12.83 -30.94 23.42
N VAL A 7 -13.60 -30.02 22.84
CA VAL A 7 -13.10 -28.68 22.44
C VAL A 7 -12.74 -27.82 23.65
N ALA A 8 -13.56 -27.86 24.70
CA ALA A 8 -13.30 -27.13 25.94
C ALA A 8 -12.03 -27.63 26.67
N GLN A 9 -11.71 -28.93 26.63
CA GLN A 9 -10.50 -29.45 27.28
C GLN A 9 -9.20 -29.03 26.57
N MET A 10 -9.18 -28.99 25.23
CA MET A 10 -8.03 -28.48 24.47
C MET A 10 -7.80 -26.98 24.74
N GLN A 11 -8.87 -26.18 24.80
CA GLN A 11 -8.78 -24.75 25.09
C GLN A 11 -8.33 -24.45 26.52
N ARG A 12 -8.73 -25.26 27.52
CA ARG A 12 -8.34 -25.05 28.94
C ARG A 12 -6.83 -25.08 29.17
N ARG A 13 -6.08 -25.97 28.52
CA ARG A 13 -4.61 -26.05 28.69
C ARG A 13 -3.93 -24.82 28.08
N ARG A 14 -4.33 -24.45 26.86
CA ARG A 14 -3.83 -23.26 26.16
C ARG A 14 -4.18 -21.98 26.92
N LEU A 15 -5.40 -21.86 27.44
CA LEU A 15 -5.84 -20.71 28.23
C LEU A 15 -5.08 -20.60 29.55
N ARG A 16 -4.88 -21.71 30.26
CA ARG A 16 -4.10 -21.73 31.51
C ARG A 16 -2.65 -21.30 31.29
N TYR A 17 -2.04 -21.69 30.17
CA TYR A 17 -0.71 -21.23 29.79
C TYR A 17 -0.67 -19.73 29.48
N LEU A 18 -1.65 -19.21 28.72
CA LEU A 18 -1.75 -17.79 28.40
C LEU A 18 -1.90 -16.89 29.63
N LEU A 19 -2.37 -17.42 30.76
CA LEU A 19 -2.53 -16.70 32.03
C LEU A 19 -1.28 -16.77 32.93
N THR A 20 -0.27 -17.57 32.60
CA THR A 20 1.00 -17.58 33.33
C THR A 20 1.79 -16.30 33.04
N SER A 21 2.63 -15.85 33.98
CA SER A 21 3.49 -14.67 33.77
C SER A 21 4.37 -14.81 32.52
N GLN A 22 4.91 -16.01 32.27
CA GLN A 22 5.68 -16.30 31.06
C GLN A 22 4.83 -16.24 29.78
N GLY A 23 3.63 -16.84 29.79
CA GLY A 23 2.72 -16.81 28.65
C GLY A 23 2.21 -15.40 28.30
N ILE A 24 1.91 -14.58 29.31
CA ILE A 24 1.53 -13.16 29.15
C ILE A 24 2.70 -12.35 28.61
N ALA A 25 3.91 -12.53 29.17
CA ALA A 25 5.10 -11.82 28.74
C ALA A 25 5.44 -12.13 27.27
N GLU A 26 5.40 -13.41 26.90
CA GLU A 26 5.71 -13.82 25.52
C GLU A 26 4.66 -13.34 24.52
N LYS A 27 3.37 -13.38 24.88
CA LYS A 27 2.30 -12.81 24.05
C LYS A 27 2.44 -11.30 23.89
N THR A 28 2.74 -10.59 24.98
CA THR A 28 2.99 -9.15 24.94
C THR A 28 4.20 -8.81 24.06
N ARG A 29 5.29 -9.59 24.17
CA ARG A 29 6.49 -9.43 23.34
C ARG A 29 6.17 -9.57 21.86
N LEU A 30 5.51 -10.66 21.46
CA LEU A 30 5.15 -10.92 20.06
C LEU A 30 4.21 -9.84 19.50
N THR A 31 3.19 -9.43 20.26
CA THR A 31 2.30 -8.33 19.86
C THR A 31 3.07 -7.01 19.72
N GLY A 32 3.98 -6.72 20.64
CA GLY A 32 4.83 -5.54 20.58
C GLY A 32 5.75 -5.54 19.36
N GLU A 33 6.35 -6.69 19.01
CA GLU A 33 7.18 -6.85 17.81
C GLU A 33 6.37 -6.68 16.53
N PHE A 34 5.18 -7.30 16.46
CA PHE A 34 4.26 -7.11 15.34
C PHE A 34 3.88 -5.64 15.18
N LEU A 35 3.47 -4.97 16.26
CA LEU A 35 3.08 -3.57 16.21
C LEU A 35 4.22 -2.66 15.76
N LYS A 36 5.44 -2.90 16.27
CA LYS A 36 6.64 -2.17 15.84
C LYS A 36 6.89 -2.34 14.34
N ALA A 37 6.77 -3.56 13.82
CA ALA A 37 6.92 -3.84 12.39
C ALA A 37 5.84 -3.11 11.56
N SER A 38 4.57 -3.22 11.95
CA SER A 38 3.45 -2.57 11.25
C SER A 38 3.59 -1.04 11.23
N LEU A 39 3.96 -0.43 12.37
CA LEU A 39 4.19 1.02 12.44
C LEU A 39 5.39 1.48 11.60
N LYS A 40 6.45 0.67 11.52
CA LYS A 40 7.59 0.96 10.65
C LYS A 40 7.15 1.01 9.19
N TRP A 41 6.40 0.00 8.73
CA TRP A 41 5.89 -0.04 7.35
C TRP A 41 4.95 1.13 7.07
N TYR A 42 4.03 1.42 7.98
CA TYR A 42 3.13 2.58 7.86
C TYR A 42 3.89 3.89 7.62
N ARG A 43 4.95 4.15 8.42
CA ARG A 43 5.74 5.38 8.30
C ARG A 43 6.44 5.47 6.94
N ILE A 44 7.06 4.37 6.50
CA ILE A 44 7.73 4.31 5.19
C ILE A 44 6.71 4.59 4.07
N THR A 45 5.58 3.89 4.07
CA THR A 45 4.51 4.08 3.08
C THR A 45 4.02 5.53 3.07
N ARG A 46 3.84 6.13 4.25
CA ARG A 46 3.34 7.50 4.37
C ARG A 46 4.35 8.55 3.86
N GLU A 47 5.64 8.29 4.02
CA GLU A 47 6.69 9.15 3.47
C GLU A 47 6.78 8.99 1.95
N ASP A 48 6.72 7.76 1.46
CA ASP A 48 6.72 7.43 0.03
C ASP A 48 5.52 8.06 -0.69
N SER A 49 4.31 7.93 -0.14
CA SER A 49 3.10 8.52 -0.72
C SER A 49 3.25 10.03 -0.84
N LYS A 50 3.71 10.72 0.21
CA LYS A 50 3.96 12.17 0.17
C LYS A 50 4.98 12.56 -0.88
N ARG A 51 6.06 11.80 -1.04
CA ARG A 51 7.07 12.04 -2.07
C ARG A 51 6.46 11.95 -3.47
N TYR A 52 5.72 10.88 -3.75
CA TYR A 52 5.09 10.68 -5.06
C TYR A 52 4.02 11.73 -5.35
N LEU A 53 3.17 12.06 -4.38
CA LEU A 53 2.13 13.09 -4.55
C LEU A 53 2.74 14.48 -4.80
N LYS A 54 3.91 14.77 -4.22
CA LYS A 54 4.66 15.98 -4.56
C LYS A 54 5.12 15.99 -6.02
N GLN A 55 5.61 14.86 -6.53
CA GLN A 55 5.99 14.72 -7.94
C GLN A 55 4.78 14.86 -8.87
N VAL A 56 3.65 14.24 -8.53
CA VAL A 56 2.38 14.36 -9.26
C VAL A 56 1.97 15.82 -9.39
N LYS A 57 1.99 16.57 -8.27
CA LYS A 57 1.71 18.02 -8.29
C LYS A 57 2.71 18.82 -9.13
N GLN A 58 4.00 18.50 -9.02
CA GLN A 58 5.04 19.17 -9.81
C GLN A 58 4.89 18.92 -11.32
N ALA A 59 4.36 17.75 -11.69
CA ALA A 59 4.00 17.42 -13.06
C ALA A 59 2.67 18.05 -13.52
N GLY A 60 2.00 18.83 -12.67
CA GLY A 60 0.77 19.57 -13.00
C GLY A 60 -0.52 18.78 -12.83
N TYR A 61 -0.47 17.57 -12.28
CA TYR A 61 -1.65 16.75 -12.04
C TYR A 61 -2.28 17.06 -10.68
N ASP A 62 -3.60 17.21 -10.67
CA ASP A 62 -4.43 17.40 -9.46
C ASP A 62 -5.27 16.16 -9.14
N THR A 63 -5.20 15.13 -9.98
CA THR A 63 -6.03 13.93 -9.95
C THR A 63 -5.16 12.70 -10.19
N VAL A 64 -5.42 11.64 -9.43
CA VAL A 64 -4.72 10.35 -9.52
C VAL A 64 -5.70 9.19 -9.43
N ARG A 65 -5.28 8.02 -9.87
CA ARG A 65 -6.00 6.75 -9.70
C ARG A 65 -5.22 5.84 -8.76
N ILE A 66 -5.92 5.01 -7.99
CA ILE A 66 -5.31 4.01 -7.11
C ILE A 66 -5.76 2.63 -7.59
N GLU A 67 -4.80 1.79 -7.96
CA GLU A 67 -5.00 0.38 -8.30
C GLU A 67 -4.43 -0.49 -7.17
N GLY A 68 -5.35 -1.11 -6.42
CA GLY A 68 -5.04 -2.02 -5.33
C GLY A 68 -5.98 -1.81 -4.13
N ASP A 69 -5.88 -2.71 -3.16
CA ASP A 69 -6.70 -2.72 -1.97
C ASP A 69 -5.86 -2.88 -0.69
N GLY A 70 -6.54 -2.87 0.46
CA GLY A 70 -5.94 -3.02 1.79
C GLY A 70 -5.30 -1.75 2.35
N ASP A 71 -4.58 -1.93 3.46
CA ASP A 71 -4.08 -0.81 4.28
C ASP A 71 -3.18 0.16 3.51
N LEU A 72 -2.41 -0.33 2.53
CA LEU A 72 -1.55 0.52 1.72
C LEU A 72 -2.36 1.46 0.82
N ALA A 73 -3.46 0.96 0.23
CA ALA A 73 -4.36 1.76 -0.60
C ALA A 73 -5.04 2.84 0.23
N GLU A 74 -5.50 2.48 1.42
CA GLU A 74 -6.11 3.41 2.38
C GLU A 74 -5.12 4.54 2.76
N ILE A 75 -3.86 4.20 3.05
CA ILE A 75 -2.83 5.19 3.39
C ILE A 75 -2.58 6.15 2.22
N ILE A 76 -2.49 5.63 1.00
CA ILE A 76 -2.28 6.45 -0.21
C ILE A 76 -3.50 7.35 -0.43
N TYR A 77 -4.71 6.82 -0.32
CA TYR A 77 -5.95 7.56 -0.45
C TYR A 77 -6.02 8.73 0.55
N LEU A 78 -5.78 8.47 1.84
CA LEU A 78 -5.72 9.51 2.87
C LEU A 78 -4.62 10.55 2.58
N SER A 79 -3.47 10.10 2.07
CA SER A 79 -2.39 11.02 1.69
C SER A 79 -2.78 11.93 0.51
N CYS A 80 -3.57 11.41 -0.45
CA CYS A 80 -4.10 12.20 -1.56
C CYS A 80 -5.05 13.29 -1.05
N LEU A 81 -5.98 12.93 -0.16
CA LEU A 81 -6.92 13.88 0.45
C LEU A 81 -6.20 15.01 1.19
N GLU A 82 -5.18 14.68 1.98
CA GLU A 82 -4.36 15.67 2.69
C GLU A 82 -3.57 16.58 1.72
N ALA A 83 -3.12 16.03 0.61
CA ALA A 83 -2.46 16.79 -0.43
C ALA A 83 -3.46 17.60 -1.28
N GLY A 84 -4.77 17.44 -1.11
CA GLY A 84 -5.77 18.06 -1.98
C GLY A 84 -5.73 17.54 -3.42
N ILE A 85 -5.31 16.29 -3.61
CA ILE A 85 -5.31 15.58 -4.89
C ILE A 85 -6.56 14.71 -4.94
N LYS A 86 -7.33 14.81 -6.02
CA LYS A 86 -8.54 14.03 -6.23
C LYS A 86 -8.19 12.59 -6.60
N VAL A 87 -8.96 11.64 -6.09
CA VAL A 87 -8.84 10.24 -6.47
C VAL A 87 -10.02 9.88 -7.35
N GLN A 88 -9.75 9.40 -8.56
CA GLN A 88 -10.77 8.88 -9.48
C GLN A 88 -10.62 7.37 -9.66
N ASN A 89 -11.77 6.70 -9.78
CA ASN A 89 -11.84 5.24 -9.98
C ASN A 89 -12.07 4.86 -11.44
N GLU A 90 -12.37 5.82 -12.31
CA GLU A 90 -12.57 5.56 -13.73
C GLU A 90 -11.28 5.07 -14.39
N ALA A 91 -11.41 4.07 -15.26
CA ALA A 91 -10.32 3.51 -16.05
C ALA A 91 -10.01 4.43 -17.23
N ASP A 92 -9.58 5.66 -16.94
CA ASP A 92 -9.04 6.59 -17.93
C ASP A 92 -7.52 6.66 -17.78
N ASP A 93 -6.81 6.61 -18.91
CA ASP A 93 -5.34 6.66 -19.00
C ASP A 93 -4.81 8.09 -18.99
N THR A 94 -5.64 9.06 -18.62
CA THR A 94 -5.30 10.49 -18.52
C THR A 94 -4.54 10.84 -17.23
N TYR A 95 -4.67 10.02 -16.17
CA TYR A 95 -4.17 10.35 -14.84
C TYR A 95 -3.05 9.40 -14.36
N PRO A 96 -2.10 9.89 -13.54
CA PRO A 96 -1.12 9.02 -12.87
C PRO A 96 -1.80 7.98 -11.99
N VAL A 97 -1.31 6.74 -12.05
CA VAL A 97 -1.90 5.59 -11.37
C VAL A 97 -0.93 5.07 -10.31
N PHE A 98 -1.35 5.04 -9.06
CA PHE A 98 -0.66 4.32 -7.98
C PHE A 98 -1.00 2.84 -8.04
N ARG A 99 -0.04 2.01 -8.41
CA ARG A 99 -0.15 0.55 -8.35
C ARG A 99 0.47 0.02 -7.07
N ILE A 100 -0.26 -0.86 -6.39
CA ILE A 100 0.20 -1.53 -5.18
C ILE A 100 0.63 -2.94 -5.55
N GLU A 101 1.93 -3.19 -5.52
CA GLU A 101 2.52 -4.49 -5.80
C GLU A 101 3.36 -4.91 -4.61
N ASN A 102 3.03 -6.06 -4.01
CA ASN A 102 3.81 -6.67 -2.94
C ASN A 102 4.28 -5.62 -1.91
N TRP A 103 3.33 -5.01 -1.18
CA TRP A 103 3.57 -4.03 -0.11
C TRP A 103 4.37 -2.78 -0.52
N ARG A 104 4.59 -2.55 -1.82
CA ARG A 104 5.23 -1.37 -2.38
C ARG A 104 4.26 -0.66 -3.31
N MET A 105 4.42 0.66 -3.40
CA MET A 105 3.68 1.48 -4.36
C MET A 105 4.58 1.90 -5.51
N VAL A 106 4.02 1.92 -6.71
CA VAL A 106 4.67 2.45 -7.92
C VAL A 106 3.71 3.41 -8.59
N VAL A 107 4.20 4.54 -9.08
CA VAL A 107 3.40 5.47 -9.88
C VAL A 107 3.66 5.21 -11.36
N ALA A 108 2.63 4.78 -12.08
CA ALA A 108 2.61 4.73 -13.53
C ALA A 108 2.10 6.07 -14.06
N TRP A 109 2.86 6.70 -14.95
CA TRP A 109 2.51 7.97 -15.56
C TRP A 109 1.74 7.74 -16.87
N PRO A 110 0.76 8.59 -17.20
CA PRO A 110 0.01 8.48 -18.44
C PRO A 110 0.95 8.68 -19.65
N PRO A 111 0.70 8.02 -20.80
CA PRO A 111 1.52 8.20 -22.00
C PRO A 111 1.40 9.66 -22.45
N SER A 112 2.52 10.38 -22.42
CA SER A 112 2.59 11.80 -22.75
C SER A 112 2.12 12.05 -24.19
N SER A 113 0.95 12.68 -24.37
CA SER A 113 0.52 13.20 -25.66
C SER A 113 1.30 14.48 -26.01
N SER A 114 2.53 14.34 -26.51
CA SER A 114 3.23 15.31 -27.40
C SER A 114 4.64 14.83 -27.79
N THR A 115 4.77 14.24 -28.99
CA THR A 115 5.70 14.70 -30.05
C THR A 115 5.34 14.00 -31.36
N SER A 116 4.76 14.75 -32.29
CA SER A 116 4.71 14.45 -33.72
C SER A 116 5.75 15.33 -34.42
N ASN A 117 6.76 14.73 -35.07
CA ASN A 117 7.42 15.32 -36.25
C ASN A 117 8.17 14.27 -37.12
N VAL A 118 7.44 13.69 -38.08
CA VAL A 118 7.66 13.73 -39.54
C VAL A 118 9.11 13.94 -40.07
N ASN A 119 9.62 12.90 -40.76
CA ASN A 119 10.47 12.87 -41.99
C ASN A 119 11.94 13.39 -41.90
N ASN A 120 12.96 12.88 -42.59
CA ASN A 120 13.13 11.83 -43.59
C ASN A 120 14.64 11.51 -43.74
N SER A 121 14.95 10.28 -44.20
CA SER A 121 16.03 9.91 -45.13
C SER A 121 17.49 10.40 -44.92
N SER A 122 18.43 9.47 -44.71
CA SER A 122 19.37 9.00 -45.77
C SER A 122 20.66 8.37 -45.21
N SER A 123 21.08 7.29 -45.88
CA SER A 123 22.45 6.74 -45.99
C SER A 123 23.01 5.94 -44.79
N THR A 124 23.24 4.62 -44.90
CA THR A 124 24.23 3.88 -45.72
C THR A 124 25.63 3.85 -45.09
N LYS A 125 26.10 2.61 -44.79
CA LYS A 125 27.48 2.15 -44.51
C LYS A 125 28.17 2.81 -43.29
N ILE A 126 28.94 2.09 -42.46
CA ILE A 126 30.01 1.13 -42.74
C ILE A 126 29.96 0.01 -41.70
#